data_AF-A0A8J8CGN3-F1
#
_entry.id   AF-A0A8J8CGN3-F1
#
_cell.length_a   1.000
_cell.length_b   1.000
_cell.length_c   1.000
_cell.angle_alpha   90.00
_cell.angle_beta   90.00
_cell.angle_gamma   90.00
#
_symmetry.space_group_name_H-M   'P 1'
#
loop_
_entity.id
_entity.type
_entity.pdbx_description
1 polymer ?
#
loop_
_entity_poly.entity_id
_entity_poly.type
_entity_poly.pdbx_seq_one_letter_code
_entity_poly.pdbx_strand_id
1 'polypeptide(L)'
;MPLSQRHRVKRYFYLAIALVPLIGSLTLKSGIPFLGCPLKYWVGIPCPAWGLTRAFIAIAHGHLNQAATYHLFAPALFLAFLILIIHLLLELALNKSLKPRYITLFHQSNVQIFLLLLLFGYHGSRVYQLTKIGTLQSDILGSPFGRAMFH
;
A
#
# COMPACT_ATOMS: atom_id res chain seq x y z
N MET A 1 -6.10 -27.24 16.02
CA MET A 1 -7.50 -27.06 16.43
C MET A 1 -8.34 -26.81 15.17
N PRO A 2 -9.47 -27.52 14.97
CA PRO A 2 -10.33 -27.32 13.80
C PRO A 2 -10.94 -25.90 13.79
N LEU A 3 -11.14 -25.33 12.61
CA LEU A 3 -11.65 -23.97 12.45
C LEU A 3 -13.15 -23.90 12.80
N SER A 4 -13.49 -23.16 13.87
CA SER A 4 -14.88 -22.82 14.21
C SER A 4 -15.57 -22.01 13.09
N GLN A 5 -16.89 -22.07 12.99
CA GLN A 5 -17.69 -21.33 12.00
C GLN A 5 -17.43 -19.81 12.05
N ARG A 6 -17.36 -19.22 13.25
CA ARG A 6 -16.99 -17.80 13.44
C ARG A 6 -15.58 -17.49 12.93
N HIS A 7 -14.66 -18.44 13.11
CA HIS A 7 -13.30 -18.31 12.62
C HIS A 7 -13.27 -18.34 11.09
N ARG A 8 -14.01 -19.22 10.43
CA ARG A 8 -14.08 -19.28 8.94
C ARG A 8 -14.61 -17.98 8.33
N VAL A 9 -15.67 -17.40 8.88
CA VAL A 9 -16.23 -16.12 8.40
C VAL A 9 -15.18 -15.00 8.45
N LYS A 10 -14.39 -14.93 9.52
CA LYS A 10 -13.29 -13.95 9.62
C LYS A 10 -12.22 -14.16 8.54
N ARG A 11 -11.87 -15.40 8.20
CA ARG A 11 -10.88 -15.70 7.14
C ARG A 11 -11.40 -15.26 5.78
N TYR A 12 -12.67 -15.54 5.47
CA TYR A 12 -13.29 -15.05 4.24
C TYR A 12 -13.30 -13.52 4.17
N PHE A 13 -13.62 -12.85 5.27
CA PHE A 13 -13.59 -11.39 5.34
C PHE A 13 -12.18 -10.83 5.08
N TYR A 14 -11.15 -11.37 5.75
CA TYR A 14 -9.76 -10.95 5.51
C TYR A 14 -9.28 -11.28 4.10
N LEU A 15 -9.69 -12.42 3.55
CA LEU A 15 -9.37 -12.82 2.18
C LEU A 15 -10.00 -11.84 1.18
N ALA A 16 -11.26 -11.46 1.38
CA ALA A 16 -11.94 -10.47 0.53
C ALA A 16 -11.19 -9.13 0.55
N ILE A 17 -10.83 -8.61 1.73
CA ILE A 17 -10.05 -7.38 1.86
C ILE A 17 -8.69 -7.49 1.16
N ALA A 18 -7.97 -8.60 1.34
CA ALA A 18 -6.66 -8.80 0.74
C ALA A 18 -6.72 -8.95 -0.79
N LEU A 19 -7.80 -9.50 -1.32
CA LEU A 19 -7.99 -9.69 -2.76
C LEU A 19 -8.31 -8.40 -3.52
N VAL A 20 -9.01 -7.44 -2.90
CA VAL A 20 -9.38 -6.16 -3.53
C VAL A 20 -8.19 -5.46 -4.23
N PRO A 21 -7.04 -5.21 -3.57
CA PRO A 21 -5.92 -4.54 -4.22
C PRO A 21 -5.26 -5.38 -5.33
N LEU A 22 -5.26 -6.71 -5.23
CA LEU A 22 -4.66 -7.59 -6.25
C LEU A 22 -5.56 -7.68 -7.49
N ILE A 23 -6.86 -7.91 -7.30
CA ILE A 23 -7.83 -7.94 -8.40
C ILE A 23 -7.89 -6.55 -9.05
N GLY A 24 -7.89 -5.48 -8.25
CA GLY A 24 -7.79 -4.12 -8.74
C GLY A 24 -6.55 -3.90 -9.60
N SER A 25 -5.39 -4.42 -9.19
CA SER A 25 -4.15 -4.26 -9.96
C SER A 25 -4.15 -4.96 -11.33
N LEU A 26 -4.94 -6.02 -11.49
CA LEU A 26 -5.08 -6.76 -12.75
C LEU A 26 -6.13 -6.16 -13.68
N THR A 27 -7.18 -5.57 -13.11
CA THR A 27 -8.34 -5.04 -13.86
C THR A 27 -8.19 -3.56 -14.23
N LEU A 28 -7.50 -2.78 -13.38
CA LEU A 28 -7.28 -1.36 -13.61
C LEU A 28 -6.14 -1.14 -14.59
N LYS A 29 -6.40 -0.32 -15.62
CA LYS A 29 -5.35 0.15 -16.52
C LYS A 29 -4.55 1.27 -15.87
N SER A 30 -3.23 1.28 -16.12
CA SER A 30 -2.34 2.35 -15.71
C SER A 30 -2.68 3.64 -16.48
N GLY A 31 -3.56 4.48 -15.93
CA GLY A 31 -3.95 5.73 -16.59
C GLY A 31 -5.27 6.35 -16.13
N ILE A 32 -6.01 5.70 -15.23
CA ILE A 32 -7.28 6.24 -14.72
C ILE A 32 -6.99 7.49 -13.85
N PRO A 33 -7.35 8.71 -14.28
CA PRO A 33 -7.02 9.94 -13.56
C PRO A 33 -7.72 10.03 -12.20
N PHE A 34 -8.87 9.36 -12.08
CA PHE A 34 -9.73 9.37 -10.90
C PHE A 34 -9.15 8.61 -9.69
N LEU A 35 -8.08 7.82 -9.88
CA LEU A 35 -7.28 7.26 -8.78
C LEU A 35 -6.12 8.17 -8.36
N GLY A 36 -6.12 9.44 -8.81
CA GLY A 36 -5.26 10.46 -8.25
C GLY A 36 -5.44 10.56 -6.74
N CYS A 37 -4.35 10.68 -5.99
CA CYS A 37 -4.40 10.86 -4.54
C CYS A 37 -5.19 12.14 -4.21
N PRO A 38 -6.34 12.07 -3.50
CA PRO A 38 -7.15 13.25 -3.20
C PRO A 38 -6.34 14.30 -2.44
N LEU A 39 -5.47 13.87 -1.53
CA LEU A 39 -4.58 14.74 -0.78
C LEU A 39 -3.62 15.51 -1.70
N LYS A 40 -3.02 14.82 -2.69
CA LYS A 40 -2.16 15.49 -3.67
C LYS A 40 -2.95 16.48 -4.53
N TYR A 41 -4.17 16.14 -4.94
CA TYR A 41 -5.00 17.02 -5.75
C TYR A 41 -5.45 18.28 -4.99
N TRP A 42 -5.93 18.12 -3.75
CA TRP A 42 -6.49 19.21 -2.95
C TRP A 42 -5.44 20.08 -2.27
N VAL A 43 -4.36 19.48 -1.78
CA VAL A 43 -3.34 20.14 -0.94
C VAL A 43 -1.99 20.28 -1.67
N GLY A 44 -1.74 19.49 -2.71
CA GLY A 44 -0.43 19.46 -3.39
C GLY A 44 0.60 18.54 -2.73
N ILE A 45 0.26 17.90 -1.61
CA ILE A 45 1.20 17.07 -0.82
C ILE A 45 0.95 15.57 -1.10
N PRO A 46 1.96 14.81 -1.57
CA PRO A 46 1.83 13.37 -1.72
C PRO A 46 1.80 12.67 -0.35
N CYS A 47 0.86 11.75 -0.14
CA CYS A 47 0.82 10.90 1.07
C CYS A 47 1.84 9.76 1.00
N PRO A 48 2.18 9.08 2.12
CA PRO A 48 3.13 7.96 2.11
C PRO A 48 2.66 6.77 1.26
N ALA A 49 1.35 6.60 1.09
CA ALA A 49 0.77 5.57 0.22
C ALA A 49 0.68 5.99 -1.27
N TRP A 50 1.13 7.20 -1.61
CA TRP A 50 1.03 7.72 -2.98
C TRP A 50 1.81 6.80 -3.94
N GLY A 51 1.16 6.44 -5.04
CA GLY A 51 1.77 5.61 -6.08
C GLY A 51 1.72 4.10 -5.82
N LEU A 52 1.23 3.64 -4.66
CA LEU A 52 1.16 2.20 -4.36
C LEU A 52 0.26 1.45 -5.34
N THR A 53 -0.91 1.99 -5.68
CA THR A 53 -1.81 1.38 -6.68
C THR A 53 -1.16 1.30 -8.06
N ARG A 54 -0.46 2.36 -8.49
CA ARG A 54 0.28 2.36 -9.77
C ARG A 54 1.41 1.35 -9.77
N ALA A 55 2.10 1.23 -8.63
CA ALA A 55 3.15 0.25 -8.45
C ALA A 55 2.60 -1.18 -8.47
N PHE A 56 1.46 -1.45 -7.84
CA PHE A 56 0.80 -2.75 -7.88
C PHE A 56 0.34 -3.11 -9.30
N ILE A 57 -0.25 -2.17 -10.04
CA ILE A 57 -0.59 -2.36 -11.46
C ILE A 57 0.68 -2.69 -12.26
N ALA A 58 1.76 -1.95 -12.07
CA ALA A 58 3.04 -2.22 -12.74
C ALA A 58 3.60 -3.61 -12.39
N ILE A 59 3.55 -4.04 -11.12
CA ILE A 59 3.95 -5.40 -10.71
C ILE A 59 3.06 -6.44 -11.39
N ALA A 60 1.75 -6.25 -11.39
CA ALA A 60 0.79 -7.17 -12.00
C ALA A 60 0.99 -7.35 -13.51
N HIS A 61 1.51 -6.33 -14.20
CA HIS A 61 1.86 -6.38 -15.63
C HIS A 61 3.33 -6.77 -15.89
N GLY A 62 4.08 -7.16 -14.86
CA GLY A 62 5.47 -7.61 -14.99
C GLY A 62 6.53 -6.50 -15.04
N HIS A 63 6.15 -5.24 -14.84
CA HIS A 63 7.04 -4.07 -14.88
C HIS A 63 7.60 -3.74 -13.48
N LEU A 64 8.42 -4.63 -12.90
CA LEU A 64 8.96 -4.47 -11.55
C LEU A 64 9.84 -3.22 -11.39
N ASN A 65 10.66 -2.89 -12.40
CA ASN A 65 11.50 -1.69 -12.37
C ASN A 65 10.64 -0.43 -12.30
N GLN A 66 9.57 -0.37 -13.08
CA GLN A 66 8.62 0.75 -13.07
C GLN A 66 7.83 0.81 -11.76
N ALA A 67 7.53 -0.33 -11.15
CA ALA A 67 6.88 -0.34 -9.84
C ALA A 67 7.75 0.26 -8.73
N ALA A 68 9.05 -0.04 -8.74
CA ALA A 68 10.01 0.51 -7.78
C ALA A 68 10.15 2.04 -7.91
N THR A 69 10.04 2.59 -9.12
CA THR A 69 10.05 4.05 -9.31
C THR A 69 8.77 4.71 -8.80
N TYR A 70 7.63 4.03 -8.87
CA TYR A 70 6.39 4.52 -8.27
C TYR A 70 6.43 4.48 -6.74
N HIS A 71 6.84 3.34 -6.16
CA HIS A 71 6.95 3.20 -4.73
C HIS A 71 7.92 2.07 -4.36
N LEU A 72 9.02 2.40 -3.67
CA LEU A 72 10.09 1.46 -3.34
C LEU A 72 9.60 0.22 -2.56
N PHE A 73 8.68 0.39 -1.61
CA PHE A 73 8.14 -0.73 -0.83
C PHE A 73 7.04 -1.53 -1.53
N ALA A 74 6.64 -1.17 -2.75
CA ALA A 74 5.54 -1.85 -3.43
C ALA A 74 5.81 -3.34 -3.71
N PRO A 75 6.99 -3.77 -4.19
CA PRO A 75 7.26 -5.19 -4.40
C PRO A 75 7.15 -6.01 -3.11
N ALA A 76 7.69 -5.48 -2.01
CA ALA A 76 7.61 -6.13 -0.71
C ALA A 76 6.16 -6.22 -0.19
N LEU A 77 5.39 -5.14 -0.32
CA LEU A 77 3.98 -5.13 0.08
C LEU A 77 3.13 -6.07 -0.79
N PHE A 78 3.32 -6.05 -2.11
CA PHE A 78 2.60 -6.94 -3.02
C PHE A 78 2.85 -8.41 -2.67
N LEU A 79 4.10 -8.77 -2.39
CA LEU A 79 4.47 -10.11 -1.93
C LEU A 79 3.82 -10.45 -0.58
N ALA A 80 3.77 -9.51 0.36
CA ALA A 80 3.11 -9.71 1.66
C ALA A 80 1.60 -10.02 1.50
N PHE A 81 0.90 -9.32 0.60
CA PHE A 81 -0.50 -9.64 0.28
C PHE A 81 -0.63 -11.04 -0.34
N LEU A 82 0.25 -11.43 -1.26
CA LEU A 82 0.22 -12.75 -1.87
C LEU A 82 0.42 -13.87 -0.83
N ILE A 83 1.40 -13.70 0.06
CA ILE A 83 1.66 -14.64 1.17
C ILE A 83 0.44 -14.72 2.10
N LEU A 84 -0.18 -13.58 2.43
CA LEU A 84 -1.38 -13.54 3.27
C LEU A 84 -2.54 -14.31 2.62
N ILE A 85 -2.78 -14.11 1.33
CA ILE A 85 -3.83 -14.81 0.58
C ILE A 85 -3.59 -16.32 0.58
N ILE A 86 -2.38 -16.76 0.23
CA ILE A 86 -2.01 -18.19 0.24
C ILE A 86 -2.20 -18.76 1.64
N HIS A 87 -1.76 -18.05 2.68
CA HIS A 87 -1.92 -18.47 4.05
C HIS A 87 -3.40 -18.66 4.45
N LEU A 88 -4.26 -17.68 4.13
CA LEU A 88 -5.70 -17.74 4.43
C LEU A 88 -6.38 -18.88 3.66
N LEU A 89 -6.00 -19.10 2.39
CA LEU A 89 -6.50 -20.22 1.59
C LEU A 89 -6.09 -21.57 2.20
N LEU A 90 -4.84 -21.70 2.67
CA LEU A 90 -4.38 -22.91 3.37
C LEU A 90 -5.13 -23.14 4.69
N GLU A 91 -5.37 -22.10 5.49
CA GLU A 91 -6.18 -22.24 6.71
C GLU A 91 -7.60 -22.74 6.43
N LEU A 92 -8.21 -22.22 5.35
CA LEU A 92 -9.56 -22.60 4.91
C LEU A 92 -9.59 -24.02 4.34
N ALA A 93 -8.62 -24.40 3.50
CA ALA A 93 -8.53 -25.71 2.87
C ALA A 93 -8.20 -26.83 3.88
N LEU A 94 -7.27 -26.57 4.80
CA LEU A 94 -6.88 -27.52 5.85
C LEU A 94 -7.84 -27.51 7.05
N ASN A 95 -8.77 -26.55 7.07
CA ASN A 95 -9.71 -26.30 8.18
C ASN A 95 -9.01 -26.23 9.55
N LYS A 96 -7.78 -25.68 9.57
CA LYS A 96 -6.89 -25.60 10.74
C LYS A 96 -6.30 -24.20 10.81
N SER A 97 -6.27 -23.64 12.02
CA SER A 97 -5.60 -22.36 12.24
C SER A 97 -4.09 -22.58 12.24
N LEU A 98 -3.40 -21.98 11.30
CA LEU A 98 -1.96 -21.95 11.29
C LEU A 98 -1.55 -20.75 12.16
N LYS A 99 -0.59 -20.94 13.07
CA LYS A 99 0.00 -19.82 13.82
C LYS A 99 1.32 -19.48 13.14
N PRO A 100 1.31 -18.65 12.09
CA PRO A 100 2.53 -18.34 11.38
C PRO A 100 3.43 -17.43 12.23
N ARG A 101 4.74 -17.64 12.08
CA ARG A 101 5.77 -16.86 12.78
C ARG A 101 5.77 -15.37 12.38
N TYR A 102 5.24 -15.02 11.20
CA TYR A 102 5.13 -13.61 10.79
C TYR A 102 4.11 -12.84 11.64
N ILE A 103 3.02 -13.44 12.12
CA ILE A 103 2.05 -12.75 12.99
C ILE A 103 2.71 -12.40 14.32
N THR A 104 3.47 -13.32 14.90
CA THR A 104 4.20 -13.06 16.15
C THR A 104 5.28 -12.00 15.98
N LEU A 105 5.93 -11.93 14.82
CA LEU A 105 6.92 -10.91 14.51
C LEU A 105 6.29 -9.52 14.37
N PHE A 106 5.17 -9.42 13.64
CA PHE A 106 4.42 -8.16 13.48
C PHE A 106 3.80 -7.65 14.78
N HIS A 107 3.55 -8.53 15.76
CA HIS A 107 2.99 -8.15 17.06
C HIS A 107 4.05 -7.60 18.04
N GLN A 108 5.34 -7.64 17.68
CA GLN A 108 6.39 -7.03 18.49
C GLN A 108 6.43 -5.52 18.26
N SER A 109 6.28 -4.74 19.33
CA SER A 109 6.29 -3.27 19.27
C SER A 109 7.57 -2.72 18.63
N ASN A 110 8.72 -3.37 18.87
CA ASN A 110 9.99 -2.96 18.27
C ASN A 110 9.98 -3.07 16.74
N VAL A 111 9.37 -4.12 16.19
CA VAL A 111 9.23 -4.31 14.73
C VAL A 111 8.28 -3.27 14.16
N GLN A 112 7.16 -2.99 14.84
CA GLN A 112 6.21 -1.96 14.41
C GLN A 112 6.86 -0.58 14.40
N ILE A 113 7.58 -0.21 15.47
CA ILE A 113 8.30 1.06 15.56
C ILE A 113 9.36 1.15 14.47
N PHE A 114 10.14 0.08 14.26
CA PHE A 114 11.16 0.04 13.21
C PHE A 114 10.55 0.23 11.81
N LEU A 115 9.46 -0.47 11.49
CA LEU A 115 8.76 -0.33 10.21
C LEU A 115 8.17 1.08 10.03
N LEU A 116 7.63 1.67 11.09
CA LEU A 116 7.12 3.05 11.07
C LEU A 116 8.26 4.04 10.83
N LEU A 117 9.38 3.91 11.53
CA LEU A 117 10.56 4.76 11.33
C LEU A 117 11.11 4.64 9.92
N LEU A 118 11.16 3.42 9.37
CA LEU A 118 11.60 3.17 8.01
C LEU A 118 10.64 3.81 6.97
N LEU A 119 9.33 3.69 7.19
CA LEU A 119 8.31 4.32 6.34
C LEU A 119 8.37 5.85 6.40
N PHE A 120 8.41 6.43 7.60
CA PHE A 120 8.47 7.88 7.78
C PHE A 120 9.82 8.44 7.33
N GLY A 121 10.93 7.73 7.54
CA GLY A 121 12.25 8.10 7.04
C GLY A 121 12.30 8.10 5.52
N TYR A 122 11.81 7.04 4.88
CA TYR A 122 11.68 6.99 3.41
C TYR A 122 10.77 8.10 2.89
N HIS A 123 9.58 8.29 3.47
CA HIS A 123 8.66 9.33 3.04
C HIS A 123 9.25 10.73 3.22
N GLY A 124 9.90 10.98 4.35
CA GLY A 124 10.63 12.22 4.62
C GLY A 124 11.72 12.47 3.57
N SER A 125 12.51 11.46 3.22
CA SER A 125 13.53 11.58 2.17
C SER A 125 12.92 11.90 0.79
N ARG A 126 11.77 11.29 0.46
CA ARG A 126 11.05 11.51 -0.79
C ARG A 126 10.47 12.92 -0.86
N VAL A 127 9.87 13.40 0.22
CA VAL A 127 9.36 14.78 0.31
C VAL A 127 10.50 15.79 0.27
N TYR A 128 11.62 15.51 0.94
CA TYR A 128 12.83 16.35 0.87
C TYR A 128 13.40 16.46 -0.54
N GLN A 129 13.38 15.39 -1.33
CA GLN A 129 13.75 15.47 -2.74
C GLN A 129 12.76 16.33 -3.54
N LEU A 130 11.46 16.23 -3.26
CA LEU A 130 10.43 17.03 -3.94
C LEU A 130 10.49 18.52 -3.59
N THR A 131 10.94 18.89 -2.38
CA THR A 131 11.19 20.29 -2.01
C THR A 131 12.42 20.83 -2.74
N LYS A 132 13.51 20.05 -2.83
CA LYS A 132 14.75 20.44 -3.53
C LYS A 132 14.54 20.69 -5.03
N ILE A 133 13.64 19.94 -5.67
CA ILE A 133 13.35 20.06 -7.10
C ILE A 133 12.42 21.27 -7.40
N GLY A 134 11.89 21.95 -6.37
CA GLY A 134 10.96 23.08 -6.52
C GLY A 134 9.51 22.67 -6.89
N THR A 135 9.30 21.39 -7.23
CA THR A 135 8.01 20.82 -7.60
C THR A 135 6.96 20.86 -6.49
N LEU A 136 7.37 20.83 -5.21
CA LEU A 136 6.40 20.88 -4.11
C LEU A 136 5.73 22.26 -4.02
N GLN A 137 6.48 23.33 -4.23
CA GLN A 137 5.94 24.69 -4.16
C GLN A 137 4.97 24.95 -5.31
N SER A 138 5.29 24.48 -6.53
CA SER A 138 4.38 24.56 -7.67
C SER A 138 3.13 23.69 -7.49
N ASP A 139 3.26 22.49 -6.94
CA ASP A 139 2.12 21.59 -6.69
C ASP A 139 1.18 22.16 -5.60
N ILE A 140 1.72 22.82 -4.57
CA ILE A 140 0.92 23.46 -3.52
C ILE A 140 0.21 24.70 -4.08
N LEU A 141 0.92 25.61 -4.76
CA LEU A 141 0.33 26.82 -5.34
C LEU A 141 -0.71 26.51 -6.43
N GLY A 142 -0.51 25.41 -7.17
CA GLY A 142 -1.46 24.90 -8.16
C GLY A 142 -2.66 24.15 -7.56
N SER A 143 -2.66 23.85 -6.26
CA SER A 143 -3.77 23.15 -5.61
C SER A 143 -4.91 24.11 -5.26
N PRO A 144 -6.17 23.62 -5.16
CA PRO A 144 -7.29 24.42 -4.67
C PRO A 144 -7.00 25.10 -3.33
N PHE A 145 -6.27 24.43 -2.44
CA PHE A 145 -5.87 24.98 -1.14
C PHE A 145 -4.86 26.14 -1.27
N GLY A 146 -3.82 25.98 -2.09
CA GLY A 146 -2.85 27.04 -2.31
C GLY A 146 -3.47 28.29 -2.93
N ARG A 147 -4.37 28.09 -3.91
CA ARG A 147 -5.13 29.20 -4.51
C ARG A 147 -6.07 29.91 -3.52
N ALA A 148 -6.55 29.23 -2.48
CA ALA A 148 -7.44 29.83 -1.49
C ALA A 148 -6.71 30.59 -0.37
N MET A 149 -5.42 30.31 -0.13
CA MET A 149 -4.62 30.96 0.92
C MET A 149 -3.69 32.06 0.41
N PHE A 150 -3.19 31.94 -0.82
CA PHE A 150 -2.18 32.84 -1.38
C PHE A 150 -2.74 33.79 -2.45
N HIS A 151 -4.07 33.89 -2.55
CA HIS A 151 -4.82 34.74 -3.47
C HIS A 151 -5.99 35.38 -2.72
#